data_AF-A0A7D5KZH7-F1
#
_entry.id   AF-A0A7D5KZH7-F1
#
_cell.length_a   1.000
_cell.length_b   1.000
_cell.length_c   1.000
_cell.angle_alpha   90.00
_cell.angle_beta   90.00
_cell.angle_gamma   90.00
#
_symmetry.space_group_name_H-M   'P 1'
#
loop_
_entity.id
_entity.type
_entity.pdbx_description
1 polymer ?
#
loop_
_entity_poly.entity_id
_entity_poly.type
_entity_poly.pdbx_seq_one_letter_code
_entity_poly.pdbx_strand_id
1 'polypeptide(L)'
;MTPDPLEQDDGVLAPDELRLDDDHVDELGENRYLVRSEGAGSKRVARPPATEAVDTPPAGDLPAGDGHTESDHHARTPHAHSSELADASEPHGVDITLKTDREIAHHRATSHDVREVFVDLLTWYAGQLDDDLSPSEALQVMLAASDLEV
;
A
#
# COMPACT_ATOMS: atom_id res chain seq x y z
N MET A 1 -18.29 42.69 -3.88
CA MET A 1 -18.36 41.48 -4.72
C MET A 1 -17.42 41.74 -5.87
N THR A 2 -16.35 40.98 -6.08
CA THR A 2 -16.28 39.51 -6.13
C THR A 2 -14.88 39.06 -5.71
N PRO A 3 -14.72 37.99 -4.91
CA PRO A 3 -13.39 37.39 -4.70
C PRO A 3 -12.92 36.73 -6.00
N ASP A 4 -11.64 36.89 -6.30
CA ASP A 4 -10.92 36.22 -7.38
C ASP A 4 -10.55 34.80 -6.91
N PRO A 5 -11.08 33.72 -7.52
CA PRO A 5 -10.68 32.37 -7.20
C PRO A 5 -9.60 31.95 -8.19
N LEU A 6 -8.34 32.22 -7.88
CA LEU A 6 -7.26 31.37 -8.41
C LEU A 6 -7.34 30.06 -7.65
N GLU A 7 -8.23 29.21 -8.13
CA GLU A 7 -8.35 27.81 -7.72
C GLU A 7 -6.97 27.18 -7.89
N GLN A 8 -6.49 26.62 -6.78
CA GLN A 8 -5.28 25.84 -6.73
C GLN A 8 -5.62 24.53 -7.42
N ASP A 9 -5.21 24.39 -8.68
CA ASP A 9 -5.33 23.15 -9.44
C ASP A 9 -4.37 22.12 -8.83
N ASP A 10 -4.84 21.45 -7.78
CA ASP A 10 -4.07 20.51 -6.94
C ASP A 10 -3.85 19.16 -7.66
N GLY A 11 -3.92 19.12 -9.00
CA GLY A 11 -3.78 17.90 -9.80
C GLY A 11 -4.86 16.84 -9.55
N VAL A 12 -5.95 17.20 -8.86
CA VAL A 12 -7.09 16.34 -8.57
C VAL A 12 -8.28 16.80 -9.40
N LEU A 13 -8.71 15.93 -10.33
CA LEU A 13 -9.89 16.16 -11.17
C LEU A 13 -11.18 15.88 -10.39
N ALA A 14 -12.19 16.72 -10.58
CA ALA A 14 -13.53 16.48 -10.08
C ALA A 14 -14.22 15.34 -10.87
N PRO A 15 -15.21 14.65 -10.29
CA PRO A 15 -15.91 13.54 -10.96
C PRO A 15 -16.53 13.90 -12.32
N ASP A 16 -17.02 15.13 -12.48
CA ASP A 16 -17.61 15.63 -13.73
C ASP A 16 -16.57 15.93 -14.83
N GLU A 17 -15.30 16.07 -14.46
CA GLU A 17 -14.18 16.31 -15.37
C GLU A 17 -13.56 15.00 -15.87
N LEU A 18 -13.87 13.88 -15.21
CA LEU A 18 -13.39 12.54 -15.57
C LEU A 18 -14.26 11.91 -16.66
N ARG A 19 -14.31 12.53 -17.84
CA ARG A 19 -15.05 12.01 -19.00
C ARG A 19 -14.17 11.09 -19.84
N LEU A 20 -14.72 9.94 -20.24
CA LEU A 20 -14.02 8.93 -21.06
C LEU A 20 -13.75 9.40 -22.50
N ASP A 21 -14.52 10.38 -22.98
CA ASP A 21 -14.43 10.95 -24.33
C ASP A 21 -13.47 12.16 -24.42
N ASP A 22 -12.72 12.44 -23.35
CA ASP A 22 -11.85 13.63 -23.24
C ASP A 22 -10.47 13.41 -23.86
N ASP A 23 -9.84 14.49 -24.36
CA ASP A 23 -8.57 14.44 -25.11
C ASP A 23 -7.36 14.00 -24.24
N HIS A 24 -7.54 14.00 -22.92
CA HIS A 24 -6.54 13.62 -21.93
C HIS A 24 -6.58 12.12 -21.56
N VAL A 25 -7.47 11.33 -22.20
CA VAL A 25 -7.70 9.92 -21.91
C VAL A 25 -7.22 9.02 -23.06
N ASP A 26 -6.30 8.09 -22.76
CA ASP A 26 -5.84 7.07 -23.73
C ASP A 26 -6.30 5.66 -23.30
N GLU A 27 -6.79 4.84 -24.23
CA GLU A 27 -7.22 3.46 -23.95
C GLU A 27 -6.02 2.49 -23.90
N LEU A 28 -5.93 1.69 -22.83
CA LEU A 28 -4.89 0.68 -22.61
C LEU A 28 -5.43 -0.77 -22.72
N GLY A 29 -6.73 -0.94 -22.93
CA GLY A 29 -7.41 -2.22 -23.08
C GLY A 29 -8.81 -2.19 -22.48
N GLU A 30 -9.47 -3.35 -22.45
CA GLU A 30 -10.86 -3.47 -21.99
C GLU A 30 -11.03 -2.93 -20.56
N ASN A 31 -11.77 -1.82 -20.44
CA ASN A 31 -12.02 -1.10 -19.19
C ASN A 31 -10.76 -0.54 -18.49
N ARG A 32 -9.70 -0.21 -19.24
CA ARG A 32 -8.51 0.43 -18.68
C ARG A 32 -8.12 1.67 -19.48
N TYR A 33 -8.02 2.79 -18.79
CA TYR A 33 -7.75 4.10 -19.39
C TYR A 33 -6.62 4.80 -18.64
N LEU A 34 -5.78 5.51 -19.39
CA LEU A 34 -4.71 6.36 -18.89
C LEU A 34 -5.19 7.80 -18.94
N VAL A 35 -5.22 8.49 -17.81
CA VAL A 35 -5.58 9.92 -17.74
C VAL A 35 -4.32 10.74 -17.51
N ARG A 36 -4.03 11.69 -18.40
CA ARG A 36 -2.85 12.57 -18.33
C ARG A 36 -3.20 13.85 -17.58
N SER A 37 -2.61 14.05 -16.40
CA SER A 37 -2.67 15.33 -15.68
C SER A 37 -1.94 16.42 -16.46
N GLU A 38 -2.58 17.55 -16.75
CA GLU A 38 -1.91 18.70 -17.34
C GLU A 38 -0.89 19.28 -16.34
N GLY A 39 0.40 19.01 -16.56
CA GLY A 39 1.48 19.54 -15.72
C GLY A 39 2.77 18.74 -15.75
N ALA A 40 2.73 17.46 -16.10
CA ALA A 40 3.94 16.63 -16.18
C ALA A 40 4.38 16.43 -17.64
N GLY A 41 5.13 17.40 -18.16
CA GLY A 41 5.85 17.26 -19.43
C GLY A 41 6.61 15.93 -19.48
N SER A 42 6.30 15.12 -20.48
CA SER A 42 6.86 13.78 -20.70
C SER A 42 8.38 13.83 -20.90
N LYS A 43 9.16 13.77 -19.83
CA LYS A 43 10.61 13.58 -19.93
C LYS A 43 10.89 12.08 -20.00
N ARG A 44 10.80 11.55 -21.22
CA ARG A 44 11.29 10.22 -21.59
C ARG A 44 12.76 10.09 -21.19
N VAL A 45 13.06 9.47 -20.04
CA VAL A 45 14.44 9.16 -19.64
C VAL A 45 14.92 8.01 -20.51
N ALA A 46 15.77 8.34 -21.49
CA ALA A 46 16.46 7.35 -22.30
C ALA A 46 17.44 6.56 -21.42
N ARG A 47 17.26 5.24 -21.37
CA ARG A 47 18.17 4.27 -20.74
C ARG A 47 19.51 4.24 -21.51
N PRO A 48 20.67 4.51 -20.88
CA PRO A 48 21.96 4.26 -21.51
C PRO A 48 22.32 2.75 -21.46
N PRO A 49 23.10 2.23 -22.43
CA PRO A 49 23.40 0.82 -22.56
C PRO A 49 24.43 0.33 -21.52
N ALA A 50 24.28 -0.94 -21.14
CA ALA A 50 25.20 -1.68 -20.27
C ALA A 50 26.64 -1.66 -20.81
N THR A 51 27.60 -1.34 -19.95
CA THR A 51 29.03 -1.52 -20.21
C THR A 51 29.56 -2.52 -19.20
N GLU A 52 30.08 -3.64 -19.70
CA GLU A 52 30.71 -4.70 -18.94
C GLU A 52 32.10 -4.29 -18.38
N ALA A 53 32.49 -5.00 -17.32
CA ALA A 53 33.83 -5.20 -16.76
C ALA A 53 34.42 -4.12 -15.84
N VAL A 54 34.42 -4.37 -14.52
CA VAL A 54 35.63 -4.38 -13.66
C VAL A 54 35.41 -5.37 -12.50
N ASP A 55 36.27 -6.39 -12.42
CA ASP A 55 36.46 -7.30 -11.29
C ASP A 55 37.60 -6.76 -10.41
N THR A 56 37.34 -6.37 -9.15
CA THR A 56 38.25 -6.53 -7.97
C THR A 56 37.52 -6.15 -6.66
N PRO A 57 37.62 -6.93 -5.55
CA PRO A 57 37.09 -6.59 -4.22
C PRO A 57 38.16 -5.87 -3.34
N PRO A 58 37.82 -5.18 -2.22
CA PRO A 58 37.69 -5.86 -0.91
C PRO A 58 36.71 -5.26 0.14
N ALA A 59 36.30 -6.16 1.05
CA ALA A 59 35.91 -6.06 2.47
C ALA A 59 35.51 -4.72 3.16
N GLY A 60 34.42 -4.79 3.94
CA GLY A 60 34.17 -3.86 5.06
C GLY A 60 32.76 -3.96 5.67
N ASP A 61 32.63 -4.75 6.74
CA ASP A 61 31.75 -4.63 7.93
C ASP A 61 30.39 -3.86 7.90
N LEU A 62 29.34 -4.62 8.26
CA LEU A 62 27.98 -4.39 8.81
C LEU A 62 27.69 -3.04 9.56
N PRO A 63 26.42 -2.58 9.74
CA PRO A 63 25.26 -3.40 10.14
C PRO A 63 23.90 -3.12 9.47
N ALA A 64 23.00 -4.08 9.72
CA ALA A 64 21.57 -4.01 9.46
C ALA A 64 20.97 -2.68 9.98
N GLY A 65 20.39 -1.92 9.05
CA GLY A 65 19.45 -0.86 9.35
C GLY A 65 18.11 -1.31 8.81
N ASP A 66 17.23 -1.72 9.73
CA ASP A 66 15.80 -1.90 9.52
C ASP A 66 15.26 -0.73 8.70
N GLY A 67 14.94 -1.02 7.44
CA GLY A 67 14.22 -0.11 6.57
C GLY A 67 12.77 -0.08 7.02
N HIS A 68 12.49 0.59 8.14
CA HIS A 68 11.17 1.12 8.42
C HIS A 68 10.83 2.06 7.25
N THR A 69 10.16 1.51 6.25
CA THR A 69 9.60 2.26 5.14
C THR A 69 8.34 2.93 5.65
N GLU A 70 8.52 3.90 6.54
CA GLU A 70 7.51 4.87 6.89
C GLU A 70 7.63 5.98 5.86
N SER A 71 6.90 5.86 4.74
CA SER A 71 6.48 6.96 3.84
C SER A 71 5.90 6.39 2.54
N ASP A 72 4.57 6.25 2.49
CA ASP A 72 3.70 6.57 1.34
C ASP A 72 2.30 5.96 1.56
N HIS A 73 1.58 6.46 2.57
CA HIS A 73 0.16 6.13 2.82
C HIS A 73 -0.81 7.05 2.07
N HIS A 74 -0.35 7.74 1.01
CA HIS A 74 -1.22 8.54 0.17
C HIS A 74 -1.93 7.64 -0.87
N ALA A 75 -3.19 7.34 -0.59
CA ALA A 75 -4.22 6.94 -1.55
C ALA A 75 -3.82 5.83 -2.55
N ARG A 76 -3.32 4.69 -2.07
CA ARG A 76 -3.31 3.49 -2.90
C ARG A 76 -4.74 3.01 -3.08
N THR A 77 -5.15 2.83 -4.33
CA THR A 77 -6.49 2.32 -4.65
C THR A 77 -6.62 0.86 -4.20
N PRO A 78 -7.83 0.38 -3.83
CA PRO A 78 -8.04 -1.01 -3.43
C PRO A 78 -7.48 -2.03 -4.44
N HIS A 79 -7.46 -1.66 -5.73
CA HIS A 79 -6.90 -2.46 -6.81
C HIS A 79 -5.37 -2.63 -6.71
N ALA A 80 -4.64 -1.61 -6.26
CA ALA A 80 -3.20 -1.71 -6.04
C ALA A 80 -2.88 -2.74 -4.94
N HIS A 81 -3.61 -2.70 -3.83
CA HIS A 81 -3.45 -3.65 -2.72
C HIS A 81 -3.69 -5.11 -3.14
N SER A 82 -4.76 -5.36 -3.89
CA SER A 82 -5.05 -6.70 -4.40
C SER A 82 -4.01 -7.20 -5.43
N SER A 83 -3.48 -6.31 -6.27
CA SER A 83 -2.45 -6.68 -7.25
C SER A 83 -1.16 -7.06 -6.53
N GLU A 84 -0.72 -6.24 -5.57
CA GLU A 84 0.52 -6.50 -4.83
C GLU A 84 0.47 -7.81 -4.04
N LEU A 85 -0.68 -8.16 -3.47
CA LEU A 85 -0.86 -9.45 -2.80
C LEU A 85 -0.86 -10.63 -3.78
N ALA A 86 -1.40 -10.44 -4.99
CA ALA A 86 -1.38 -11.47 -6.04
C ALA A 86 0.01 -11.66 -6.68
N ASP A 87 0.82 -10.60 -6.69
CA ASP A 87 2.19 -10.60 -7.20
C ASP A 87 3.22 -11.12 -6.17
N ALA A 88 2.80 -11.32 -4.91
CA ALA A 88 3.66 -11.85 -3.86
C ALA A 88 4.20 -13.25 -4.22
N SER A 89 5.47 -13.49 -3.90
CA SER A 89 6.14 -14.77 -4.21
C SER A 89 5.69 -15.89 -3.27
N GLU A 90 5.25 -15.55 -2.06
CA GLU A 90 4.75 -16.48 -1.08
C GLU A 90 3.32 -16.96 -1.43
N PRO A 91 3.00 -18.25 -1.21
CA PRO A 91 1.68 -18.82 -1.54
C PRO A 91 0.55 -18.36 -0.62
N HIS A 92 0.86 -17.78 0.54
CA HIS A 92 -0.12 -17.34 1.52
C HIS A 92 0.14 -15.89 1.89
N GLY A 93 -0.93 -15.11 1.99
CA GLY A 93 -0.84 -13.75 2.44
C GLY A 93 -2.19 -13.11 2.70
N VAL A 94 -2.17 -12.01 3.42
CA VAL A 94 -3.33 -11.21 3.79
C VAL A 94 -3.00 -9.73 3.68
N ASP A 95 -3.96 -8.93 3.22
CA ASP A 95 -3.93 -7.46 3.27
C ASP A 95 -5.27 -7.00 3.87
N ILE A 96 -5.21 -6.36 5.03
CA ILE A 96 -6.37 -5.95 5.82
C ILE A 96 -6.29 -4.47 6.15
N THR A 97 -7.41 -3.79 5.95
CA THR A 97 -7.67 -2.44 6.45
C THR A 97 -8.68 -2.53 7.58
N LEU A 98 -8.34 -1.99 8.75
CA LEU A 98 -9.17 -1.99 9.94
C LEU A 98 -9.48 -0.56 10.35
N LYS A 99 -10.76 -0.23 10.46
CA LYS A 99 -11.22 1.04 11.03
C LYS A 99 -11.60 0.83 12.50
N THR A 100 -10.97 1.59 13.39
CA THR A 100 -11.36 1.71 14.79
C THR A 100 -11.89 3.10 15.11
N ASP A 101 -12.37 3.30 16.34
CA ASP A 101 -12.78 4.63 16.81
C ASP A 101 -11.62 5.63 16.86
N ARG A 102 -10.38 5.15 16.91
CA ARG A 102 -9.17 5.99 16.95
C ARG A 102 -8.69 6.34 15.54
N GLU A 103 -8.56 5.35 14.66
CA GLU A 103 -7.91 5.51 13.35
C GLU A 103 -8.22 4.36 12.37
N ILE A 104 -7.69 4.50 11.14
CA ILE A 104 -7.66 3.44 10.14
C ILE A 104 -6.25 2.85 10.10
N ALA A 105 -6.13 1.58 10.49
CA ALA A 105 -4.89 0.81 10.45
C ALA A 105 -4.86 -0.10 9.22
N HIS A 106 -3.67 -0.33 8.68
CA HIS A 106 -3.45 -1.22 7.54
C HIS A 106 -2.38 -2.24 7.91
N HIS A 107 -2.55 -3.48 7.49
CA HIS A 107 -1.60 -4.54 7.74
C HIS A 107 -1.54 -5.52 6.59
N ARG A 108 -0.31 -5.94 6.26
CA ARG A 108 -0.01 -6.89 5.22
C ARG A 108 1.01 -7.90 5.72
N ALA A 109 0.74 -9.18 5.49
CA ALA A 109 1.64 -10.27 5.82
C ALA A 109 1.60 -11.32 4.71
N THR A 110 2.77 -11.84 4.31
CA THR A 110 2.91 -12.96 3.36
C THR A 110 3.88 -13.99 3.93
N SER A 111 3.60 -15.28 3.77
CA SER A 111 4.50 -16.37 4.21
C SER A 111 4.25 -17.66 3.42
N HIS A 112 5.24 -18.56 3.47
CA HIS A 112 5.13 -19.94 2.99
C HIS A 112 4.32 -20.84 3.93
N ASP A 113 4.10 -20.45 5.20
CA ASP A 113 3.22 -21.15 6.14
C ASP A 113 1.99 -20.29 6.46
N VAL A 114 0.80 -20.81 6.16
CA VAL A 114 -0.48 -20.15 6.45
C VAL A 114 -0.65 -19.82 7.94
N ARG A 115 -0.04 -20.62 8.83
CA ARG A 115 -0.12 -20.41 10.28
C ARG A 115 0.67 -19.19 10.73
N GLU A 116 1.78 -18.86 10.07
CA GLU A 116 2.54 -17.66 10.37
C GLU A 116 1.74 -16.42 10.02
N VAL A 117 1.15 -16.37 8.82
CA VAL A 117 0.26 -15.27 8.39
C VAL A 117 -0.90 -15.10 9.37
N PHE A 118 -1.50 -16.21 9.82
CA PHE A 118 -2.60 -16.17 10.78
C PHE A 118 -2.18 -15.63 12.16
N VAL A 119 -1.05 -16.11 12.70
CA VAL A 119 -0.54 -15.65 14.00
C VAL A 119 -0.15 -14.18 13.95
N ASP A 120 0.48 -13.74 12.86
CA ASP A 120 0.86 -12.35 12.65
C ASP A 120 -0.38 -11.44 12.60
N LEU A 121 -1.39 -11.83 11.82
CA LEU A 121 -2.67 -11.14 11.77
C LEU A 121 -3.34 -11.02 13.15
N LEU A 122 -3.44 -12.14 13.89
CA LEU A 122 -4.06 -12.12 15.22
C LEU A 122 -3.29 -11.22 16.19
N THR A 123 -1.96 -11.25 16.13
CA THR A 123 -1.09 -10.45 16.99
C THR A 123 -1.26 -8.96 16.68
N TRP A 124 -1.27 -8.60 15.40
CA TRP A 124 -1.53 -7.24 14.95
C TRP A 124 -2.93 -6.75 15.34
N TYR A 125 -3.96 -7.55 15.11
CA TYR A 125 -5.34 -7.20 15.46
C TYR A 125 -5.50 -6.97 16.96
N ALA A 126 -4.86 -7.80 17.78
CA ALA A 126 -4.91 -7.67 19.23
C ALA A 126 -4.25 -6.36 19.71
N GLY A 127 -3.14 -5.95 19.09
CA GLY A 127 -2.50 -4.66 19.36
C GLY A 127 -3.41 -3.48 19.03
N GLN A 128 -4.26 -3.60 18.01
CA GLN A 128 -5.21 -2.54 17.67
C GLN A 128 -6.36 -2.40 18.67
N LEU A 129 -6.69 -3.47 19.43
CA LEU A 129 -7.77 -3.45 20.40
C LEU A 129 -7.39 -2.68 21.66
N ASP A 130 -6.27 -3.06 22.26
CA ASP A 130 -5.80 -2.52 23.52
C ASP A 130 -4.27 -2.65 23.64
N ASP A 131 -3.58 -1.50 23.63
CA ASP A 131 -2.12 -1.43 23.74
C ASP A 131 -1.61 -1.77 25.14
N ASP A 132 -2.48 -1.76 26.16
CA ASP A 132 -2.12 -2.08 27.55
C ASP A 132 -2.13 -3.59 27.84
N LEU A 133 -2.78 -4.39 26.99
CA LEU A 133 -2.88 -5.84 27.12
C LEU A 133 -1.85 -6.56 26.25
N SER A 134 -1.35 -7.71 26.71
CA SER A 134 -0.59 -8.57 25.79
C SER A 134 -1.52 -9.10 24.69
N PRO A 135 -1.01 -9.33 23.46
CA PRO A 135 -1.84 -9.83 22.35
C PRO A 135 -2.62 -11.11 22.72
N SER A 136 -1.99 -12.02 23.45
CA SER A 136 -2.62 -13.25 23.93
C SER A 136 -3.74 -13.03 24.94
N GLU A 137 -3.63 -12.02 25.81
CA GLU A 137 -4.66 -11.69 26.79
C GLU A 137 -5.85 -11.02 26.12
N ALA A 138 -5.59 -10.06 25.22
CA ALA A 138 -6.63 -9.40 24.43
C ALA A 138 -7.47 -10.42 23.62
N LEU A 139 -6.80 -11.36 22.95
CA LEU A 139 -7.48 -12.42 22.19
C LEU A 139 -8.31 -13.37 23.07
N GLN A 140 -7.82 -13.70 24.27
CA GLN A 140 -8.57 -14.52 25.23
C GLN A 140 -9.85 -13.83 25.70
N VAL A 141 -9.76 -12.52 26.01
CA VAL A 141 -10.93 -11.72 26.41
C VAL A 141 -11.95 -11.64 25.29
N MET A 142 -11.50 -11.38 24.05
CA MET A 142 -12.36 -11.38 22.88
C MET A 142 -13.06 -12.73 22.69
N LEU A 143 -12.31 -13.82 22.78
CA LEU A 143 -12.86 -15.15 22.58
C LEU A 143 -13.91 -15.48 23.64
N ALA A 144 -13.64 -15.14 24.91
CA ALA A 144 -14.58 -15.31 26.01
C ALA A 144 -15.84 -14.44 25.88
N ALA A 145 -15.74 -13.29 25.23
CA ALA A 145 -16.88 -12.41 24.94
C ALA A 145 -17.62 -12.78 23.65
N SER A 146 -16.99 -13.58 22.77
CA SER A 146 -17.58 -14.02 21.51
C SER A 146 -18.45 -15.25 21.70
N ASP A 147 -19.48 -15.39 20.87
CA ASP A 147 -20.31 -16.60 20.78
C ASP A 147 -19.65 -17.67 19.87
N LEU A 148 -18.32 -17.58 19.67
CA LEU A 148 -17.60 -18.51 18.82
C LEU A 148 -17.40 -19.82 19.58
N GLU A 149 -18.13 -20.87 19.19
CA GLU A 149 -17.87 -22.22 19.66
C GLU A 149 -16.50 -22.69 19.11
N VAL A 150 -15.54 -22.93 20.01
CA VAL A 150 -14.21 -23.47 19.73
C VAL A 150 -14.13 -24.94 20.08
#